data_AF-A0A953YKA4-F1
#
_entry.id   AF-A0A953YKA4-F1
#
_cell.length_a   1.000
_cell.length_b   1.000
_cell.length_c   1.000
_cell.angle_alpha   90.00
_cell.angle_beta   90.00
_cell.angle_gamma   90.00
#
_symmetry.space_group_name_H-M   'P 1'
#
loop_
_entity.id
_entity.type
_entity.pdbx_description
1 polymer ?
#
loop_
_entity_poly.entity_id
_entity_poly.type
_entity_poly.pdbx_seq_one_letter_code
_entity_poly.pdbx_strand_id
1 'polypeptide(L)'
;DILCRVVVGGELGGNKGINLPSGTISAPILDEKDLADLRFGLEQGVDYVALSFVRTGDDVRRALEVMEEAGRRVPLIAKIEQQQGLANIEEIMALADGVMVARGDLGVEIPFERVPTIQKRLIAAANRAGEPVITATQMLKSMVESPRPTRAEVSDVANAVLDGSDAVMLSEEMAVGAYPVRAVQAMDRIARA
;
A
#
# COMPACT_ATOMS: atom_id res chain seq x y z
N ASP A 1 -22.65 -10.77 -21.46
CA ASP A 1 -23.19 -10.42 -20.13
C ASP A 1 -22.63 -11.33 -19.07
N ILE A 2 -22.31 -10.77 -17.91
CA ILE A 2 -21.92 -11.53 -16.70
C ILE A 2 -23.12 -11.50 -15.75
N LEU A 3 -23.65 -12.67 -15.40
CA LEU A 3 -24.76 -12.80 -14.46
C LEU A 3 -24.22 -12.98 -13.04
N CYS A 4 -24.58 -12.06 -12.14
CA CYS A 4 -24.13 -12.06 -10.75
C CYS A 4 -25.32 -12.24 -9.78
N ARG A 5 -25.04 -12.71 -8.56
CA ARG A 5 -26.01 -12.81 -7.47
C ARG A 5 -25.51 -11.99 -6.28
N VAL A 6 -26.39 -11.17 -5.70
CA VAL A 6 -26.11 -10.45 -4.45
C VAL A 6 -26.09 -11.45 -3.30
N VAL A 7 -24.96 -11.53 -2.59
CA VAL A 7 -24.80 -12.38 -1.39
C VAL A 7 -25.05 -11.55 -0.12
N VAL A 8 -24.58 -10.31 -0.10
CA VAL A 8 -24.78 -9.34 0.99
C VAL A 8 -25.32 -8.05 0.37
N GLY A 9 -26.47 -7.59 0.87
CA GLY A 9 -27.11 -6.36 0.39
C GLY A 9 -26.49 -5.10 0.99
N GLY A 10 -26.88 -3.94 0.47
CA GLY A 10 -26.41 -2.63 0.91
C GLY A 10 -26.64 -1.55 -0.14
N GLU A 11 -26.28 -0.31 0.18
CA GLU A 11 -26.28 0.78 -0.79
C GLU A 11 -25.07 0.70 -1.72
N LEU A 12 -25.29 0.78 -3.03
CA LEU A 12 -24.24 0.87 -4.04
C LEU A 12 -24.23 2.30 -4.62
N GLY A 13 -23.24 3.09 -4.21
CA GLY A 13 -23.00 4.41 -4.79
C GLY A 13 -22.38 4.34 -6.19
N GLY A 14 -22.32 5.47 -6.88
CA GLY A 14 -21.60 5.58 -8.16
C GLY A 14 -20.08 5.46 -8.00
N ASN A 15 -19.41 4.99 -9.05
CA ASN A 15 -17.95 4.92 -9.17
C ASN A 15 -17.24 4.20 -8.00
N LYS A 16 -17.86 3.14 -7.46
CA LYS A 16 -17.22 2.30 -6.44
C LYS A 16 -16.24 1.32 -7.09
N GLY A 17 -15.12 1.08 -6.41
CA GLY A 17 -14.14 0.08 -6.83
C GLY A 17 -14.76 -1.31 -6.87
N ILE A 18 -14.33 -2.12 -7.84
CA ILE A 18 -14.72 -3.51 -7.99
C ILE A 18 -13.48 -4.33 -7.71
N ASN A 19 -13.49 -5.17 -6.67
CA ASN A 19 -12.45 -6.19 -6.50
C ASN A 19 -12.91 -7.51 -7.12
N LEU A 20 -12.01 -8.17 -7.84
CA LEU A 20 -12.22 -9.47 -8.45
C LEU A 20 -11.13 -10.42 -7.94
N PRO A 21 -11.44 -11.71 -7.75
CA PRO A 21 -10.43 -12.67 -7.30
C PRO A 21 -9.16 -12.64 -8.17
N SER A 22 -7.99 -12.78 -7.53
CA SER A 22 -6.70 -12.91 -8.21
C SER A 22 -6.76 -13.79 -9.45
N GLY A 23 -6.22 -13.27 -10.57
CA GLY A 23 -6.16 -13.98 -11.85
C GLY A 23 -7.41 -13.86 -12.72
N THR A 24 -8.46 -13.15 -12.28
CA THR A 24 -9.67 -12.92 -13.10
C THR A 24 -9.42 -11.97 -14.28
N ILE A 25 -8.48 -11.02 -14.14
CA ILE A 25 -8.17 -10.01 -15.17
C ILE A 25 -6.69 -10.09 -15.56
N SER A 26 -6.42 -10.18 -16.86
CA SER A 26 -5.08 -10.21 -17.47
C SER A 26 -4.57 -8.82 -17.90
N ALA A 27 -5.26 -7.73 -17.51
CA ALA A 27 -4.84 -6.38 -17.86
C ALA A 27 -3.45 -6.05 -17.27
N PRO A 28 -2.65 -5.24 -17.99
CA PRO A 28 -1.43 -4.67 -17.42
C PRO A 28 -1.78 -3.82 -16.20
N ILE A 29 -0.88 -3.76 -15.22
CA ILE A 29 -1.08 -2.95 -14.01
C ILE A 29 -0.89 -1.47 -14.31
N LEU A 30 0.07 -1.18 -15.18
CA LEU A 30 0.37 0.16 -15.64
C LEU A 30 -0.37 0.41 -16.94
N ASP A 31 -1.39 1.27 -16.89
CA ASP A 31 -2.05 1.77 -18.08
C ASP A 31 -1.35 3.04 -18.62
N GLU A 32 -1.84 3.55 -19.76
CA GLU A 32 -1.28 4.77 -20.37
C GLU A 32 -1.33 5.99 -19.44
N LYS A 33 -2.36 6.07 -18.58
CA LYS A 33 -2.49 7.14 -17.60
C LYS A 33 -1.44 6.99 -16.50
N ASP A 34 -1.23 5.80 -15.96
CA ASP A 34 -0.22 5.56 -14.92
C ASP A 34 1.19 5.93 -15.42
N LEU A 35 1.49 5.59 -16.68
CA LEU A 35 2.76 5.97 -17.30
C LEU A 35 2.89 7.48 -17.52
N ALA A 36 1.79 8.18 -17.82
CA ALA A 36 1.78 9.63 -17.91
C ALA A 36 1.97 10.29 -16.54
N ASP A 37 1.30 9.78 -15.50
CA ASP A 37 1.42 10.26 -14.12
C ASP A 37 2.84 10.04 -13.58
N LEU A 38 3.47 8.90 -13.90
CA LEU A 38 4.87 8.63 -13.57
C LEU A 38 5.79 9.68 -14.21
N ARG A 39 5.69 9.91 -15.52
CA ARG A 39 6.51 10.92 -16.21
C ARG A 39 6.29 12.32 -15.64
N PHE A 40 5.05 12.69 -15.39
CA PHE A 40 4.71 13.96 -14.76
C PHE A 40 5.36 14.10 -13.37
N GLY A 41 5.28 13.07 -12.52
CA GLY A 41 5.92 13.07 -11.20
C GLY A 41 7.44 13.27 -11.28
N LEU A 42 8.09 12.60 -12.23
CA LEU A 42 9.53 12.74 -12.47
C LEU A 42 9.90 14.16 -12.94
N GLU A 43 9.09 14.76 -13.80
CA GLU A 43 9.24 16.16 -14.24
C GLU A 43 9.07 17.16 -13.08
N GLN A 44 8.11 16.93 -12.18
CA GLN A 44 7.92 17.75 -10.97
C GLN A 44 8.98 17.49 -9.89
N GLY A 45 9.76 16.43 -10.07
CA GLY A 45 10.88 16.09 -9.23
C GLY A 45 10.53 15.48 -7.88
N VAL A 46 9.53 14.60 -7.86
CA VAL A 46 9.21 13.76 -6.70
C VAL A 46 10.44 12.99 -6.21
N ASP A 47 10.48 12.71 -4.91
CA ASP A 47 11.59 11.98 -4.27
C ASP A 47 11.39 10.46 -4.28
N TYR A 48 10.13 9.99 -4.33
CA TYR A 48 9.76 8.57 -4.31
C TYR A 48 8.56 8.34 -5.24
N VAL A 49 8.47 7.13 -5.79
CA VAL A 49 7.29 6.65 -6.52
C VAL A 49 6.76 5.40 -5.83
N ALA A 50 5.49 5.37 -5.47
CA ALA A 50 4.83 4.18 -4.94
C ALA A 50 3.98 3.53 -6.04
N LEU A 51 4.38 2.35 -6.51
CA LEU A 51 3.69 1.62 -7.57
C LEU A 51 2.57 0.77 -6.97
N SER A 52 1.33 1.00 -7.41
CA SER A 52 0.15 0.28 -6.91
C SER A 52 -0.03 -1.08 -7.57
N PHE A 53 -0.72 -1.97 -6.86
CA PHE A 53 -1.17 -3.29 -7.27
C PHE A 53 -0.10 -4.26 -7.77
N VAL A 54 1.19 -4.02 -7.52
CA VAL A 54 2.31 -4.83 -8.04
C VAL A 54 2.09 -6.34 -7.87
N ARG A 55 2.20 -7.10 -8.97
CA ARG A 55 1.98 -8.56 -8.99
C ARG A 55 3.26 -9.33 -9.25
N THR A 56 4.17 -8.82 -10.09
CA THR A 56 5.40 -9.49 -10.54
C THR A 56 6.59 -8.52 -10.58
N GLY A 57 7.80 -9.05 -10.72
CA GLY A 57 8.98 -8.22 -10.97
C GLY A 57 8.93 -7.47 -12.31
N ASP A 58 8.24 -8.02 -13.31
CA ASP A 58 8.02 -7.35 -14.61
C ASP A 58 7.26 -6.02 -14.46
N ASP A 59 6.30 -5.93 -13.55
CA ASP A 59 5.58 -4.68 -13.28
C ASP A 59 6.53 -3.58 -12.78
N VAL A 60 7.45 -3.95 -11.88
CA VAL A 60 8.49 -3.06 -11.36
C VAL A 60 9.46 -2.68 -12.48
N ARG A 61 9.94 -3.65 -13.26
CA ARG A 61 10.86 -3.41 -14.38
C ARG A 61 10.27 -2.43 -15.39
N ARG A 62 8.98 -2.55 -15.68
CA ARG A 62 8.30 -1.65 -16.61
C ARG A 62 8.30 -0.19 -16.11
N ALA A 63 8.08 0.03 -14.82
CA ALA A 63 8.17 1.38 -14.24
C ALA A 63 9.61 1.92 -14.28
N LEU A 64 10.62 1.07 -14.02
CA LEU A 64 12.03 1.44 -14.09
C LEU A 64 12.46 1.82 -15.53
N GLU A 65 12.03 1.08 -16.54
CA GLU A 65 12.27 1.42 -17.96
C GLU A 65 11.73 2.82 -18.30
N VAL A 66 10.55 3.16 -17.81
CA VAL A 66 9.95 4.49 -18.06
C VAL A 66 10.69 5.59 -17.33
N MET A 67 11.22 5.33 -16.13
CA MET A 67 12.12 6.25 -15.42
C MET A 67 13.43 6.47 -16.19
N GLU A 68 13.99 5.42 -16.79
CA GLU A 68 15.18 5.49 -17.63
C GLU A 68 14.92 6.30 -18.92
N GLU A 69 13.80 6.04 -19.61
CA GLU A 69 13.35 6.82 -20.77
C GLU A 69 13.20 8.32 -20.45
N ALA A 70 12.70 8.63 -19.25
CA ALA A 70 12.54 10.01 -18.76
C ALA A 70 13.86 10.64 -18.28
N GLY A 71 14.96 9.87 -18.22
CA GLY A 71 16.26 10.35 -17.77
C GLY A 71 16.35 10.64 -16.27
N ARG A 72 15.40 10.14 -15.46
CA ARG A 72 15.39 10.33 -14.00
C ARG A 72 14.85 9.09 -13.30
N ARG A 73 15.70 8.47 -12.48
CA ARG A 73 15.33 7.41 -11.54
C ARG A 73 15.20 7.97 -10.12
N VAL A 74 14.15 7.56 -9.43
CA VAL A 74 13.93 7.81 -8.00
C VAL A 74 13.57 6.48 -7.32
N PRO A 75 13.77 6.33 -6.00
CA PRO A 75 13.39 5.11 -5.31
C PRO A 75 11.93 4.70 -5.56
N LEU A 76 11.74 3.45 -5.98
CA LEU A 76 10.43 2.86 -6.24
C LEU A 76 10.00 1.98 -5.06
N ILE A 77 8.83 2.28 -4.49
CA ILE A 77 8.19 1.50 -3.43
C ILE A 77 7.08 0.63 -4.05
N ALA A 78 7.25 -0.69 -4.02
CA ALA A 78 6.23 -1.61 -4.52
C ALA A 78 5.12 -1.82 -3.48
N LYS A 79 3.87 -1.48 -3.81
CA LYS A 79 2.72 -1.69 -2.92
C LYS A 79 2.20 -3.12 -3.07
N ILE A 80 2.26 -3.87 -1.98
CA ILE A 80 1.82 -5.26 -1.93
C ILE A 80 0.36 -5.31 -1.48
N GLU A 81 -0.52 -5.41 -2.46
CA GLU A 81 -1.99 -5.29 -2.30
C GLU A 81 -2.73 -6.58 -2.68
N GLN A 82 -2.05 -7.51 -3.37
CA GLN A 82 -2.68 -8.70 -3.92
C GLN A 82 -1.91 -9.98 -3.60
N GLN A 83 -2.60 -11.13 -3.68
CA GLN A 83 -2.01 -12.44 -3.45
C GLN A 83 -0.85 -12.75 -4.40
N GLN A 84 -0.90 -12.28 -5.65
CA GLN A 84 0.18 -12.46 -6.62
C GLN A 84 1.46 -11.73 -6.19
N GLY A 85 1.35 -10.47 -5.73
CA GLY A 85 2.48 -9.73 -5.17
C GLY A 85 3.10 -10.42 -3.95
N LEU A 86 2.27 -11.06 -3.12
CA LEU A 86 2.77 -11.89 -2.01
C LEU A 86 3.54 -13.13 -2.46
N ALA A 87 3.13 -13.74 -3.58
CA ALA A 87 3.75 -14.94 -4.12
C ALA A 87 5.09 -14.64 -4.80
N ASN A 88 5.21 -13.45 -5.42
CA ASN A 88 6.40 -13.01 -6.15
C ASN A 88 7.25 -12.00 -5.37
N ILE A 89 7.09 -11.96 -4.04
CA ILE A 89 7.69 -10.90 -3.21
C ILE A 89 9.22 -10.84 -3.34
N GLU A 90 9.89 -11.99 -3.49
CA GLU A 90 11.35 -12.06 -3.63
C GLU A 90 11.82 -11.42 -4.95
N GLU A 91 11.11 -11.67 -6.06
CA GLU A 91 11.40 -11.07 -7.35
C GLU A 91 11.13 -9.56 -7.35
N ILE A 92 10.02 -9.15 -6.72
CA ILE A 92 9.65 -7.74 -6.59
C ILE A 92 10.69 -6.97 -5.76
N MET A 93 11.08 -7.52 -4.60
CA MET A 93 12.09 -6.91 -3.73
C MET A 93 13.48 -6.88 -4.34
N ALA A 94 13.81 -7.78 -5.27
CA ALA A 94 15.08 -7.74 -5.98
C ALA A 94 15.19 -6.58 -6.98
N LEU A 95 14.08 -5.93 -7.32
CA LEU A 95 14.01 -4.84 -8.31
C LEU A 95 13.55 -3.51 -7.72
N ALA A 96 12.66 -3.52 -6.73
CA ALA A 96 12.16 -2.33 -6.05
C ALA A 96 13.16 -1.83 -5.00
N ASP A 97 13.13 -0.53 -4.71
CA ASP A 97 13.99 0.12 -3.69
C ASP A 97 13.27 0.18 -2.31
N GLY A 98 12.23 -0.63 -2.14
CA GLY A 98 11.40 -0.71 -0.94
C GLY A 98 10.02 -1.30 -1.21
N VAL A 99 9.30 -1.65 -0.14
CA VAL A 99 7.94 -2.21 -0.24
C VAL A 99 6.97 -1.54 0.71
N MET A 100 5.68 -1.56 0.36
CA MET A 100 4.61 -1.09 1.22
C MET A 100 3.61 -2.21 1.50
N VAL A 101 3.33 -2.46 2.77
CA VAL A 101 2.24 -3.34 3.21
C VAL A 101 0.95 -2.54 3.19
N ALA A 102 0.21 -2.63 2.08
CA ALA A 102 -1.03 -1.88 1.85
C ALA A 102 -2.24 -2.70 2.33
N ARG A 103 -2.52 -2.60 3.63
CA ARG A 103 -3.43 -3.50 4.36
C ARG A 103 -4.90 -3.36 3.98
N GLY A 104 -5.33 -2.18 3.54
CA GLY A 104 -6.68 -1.89 3.08
C GLY A 104 -7.05 -2.77 1.90
N ASP A 105 -6.33 -2.65 0.80
CA ASP A 105 -6.56 -3.45 -0.41
C ASP A 105 -6.22 -4.92 -0.19
N LEU A 106 -5.12 -5.21 0.53
CA LEU A 106 -4.73 -6.58 0.85
C LEU A 106 -5.82 -7.30 1.65
N GLY A 107 -6.47 -6.64 2.61
CA GLY A 107 -7.56 -7.20 3.40
C GLY A 107 -8.85 -7.45 2.63
N VAL A 108 -8.99 -6.91 1.41
CA VAL A 108 -10.07 -7.29 0.48
C VAL A 108 -9.68 -8.55 -0.30
N GLU A 109 -8.39 -8.72 -0.61
CA GLU A 109 -7.91 -9.82 -1.45
C GLU A 109 -7.68 -11.14 -0.70
N ILE A 110 -7.26 -11.06 0.57
CA ILE A 110 -7.02 -12.23 1.41
C ILE A 110 -7.94 -12.23 2.63
N PRO A 111 -8.18 -13.38 3.28
CA PRO A 111 -8.93 -13.42 4.54
C PRO A 111 -8.34 -12.43 5.55
N PHE A 112 -9.20 -11.55 6.09
CA PHE A 112 -8.77 -10.42 6.92
C PHE A 112 -7.97 -10.87 8.15
N GLU A 113 -8.26 -12.05 8.69
CA GLU A 113 -7.55 -12.64 9.83
C GLU A 113 -6.11 -13.04 9.50
N ARG A 114 -5.76 -13.19 8.21
CA ARG A 114 -4.40 -13.50 7.76
C ARG A 114 -3.54 -12.26 7.55
N VAL A 115 -4.14 -11.07 7.42
CA VAL A 115 -3.42 -9.81 7.15
C VAL A 115 -2.32 -9.56 8.17
N PRO A 116 -2.53 -9.69 9.50
CA PRO A 116 -1.47 -9.42 10.49
C PRO A 116 -0.26 -10.37 10.34
N THR A 117 -0.50 -11.66 10.10
CA THR A 117 0.59 -12.64 9.90
C THR A 117 1.36 -12.37 8.62
N ILE A 118 0.67 -11.93 7.57
CA ILE A 118 1.31 -11.59 6.28
C ILE A 118 2.11 -10.29 6.39
N GLN A 119 1.60 -9.27 7.08
CA GLN A 119 2.34 -8.06 7.42
C GLN A 119 3.68 -8.42 8.07
N LYS A 120 3.67 -9.21 9.15
CA LYS A 120 4.89 -9.64 9.85
C LYS A 120 5.87 -10.34 8.90
N ARG A 121 5.36 -11.22 8.03
CA ARG A 121 6.18 -11.93 7.05
C ARG A 121 6.82 -10.99 6.03
N LEU A 122 6.07 -10.01 5.51
CA LEU A 122 6.55 -9.03 4.54
C LEU A 122 7.60 -8.10 5.14
N ILE A 123 7.33 -7.56 6.34
CA ILE A 123 8.29 -6.73 7.07
C ILE A 123 9.58 -7.51 7.32
N ALA A 124 9.48 -8.73 7.85
CA ALA A 124 10.66 -9.56 8.08
C ALA A 124 11.41 -9.92 6.79
N ALA A 125 10.73 -10.06 5.65
CA ALA A 125 11.37 -10.30 4.36
C ALA A 125 12.12 -9.06 3.86
N ALA A 126 11.51 -7.88 3.94
CA ALA A 126 12.15 -6.61 3.59
C ALA A 126 13.40 -6.36 4.45
N ASN A 127 13.28 -6.56 5.77
CA ASN A 127 14.39 -6.40 6.70
C ASN A 127 15.55 -7.37 6.41
N ARG A 128 15.27 -8.60 5.97
CA ARG A 128 16.31 -9.56 5.54
C ARG A 128 16.97 -9.16 4.23
N ALA A 129 16.22 -8.55 3.31
CA ALA A 129 16.74 -8.04 2.05
C ALA A 129 17.52 -6.73 2.23
N GLY A 130 17.33 -6.03 3.35
CA GLY A 130 17.89 -4.69 3.58
C GLY A 130 17.10 -3.59 2.88
N GLU A 131 15.86 -3.88 2.48
CA GLU A 131 14.98 -2.95 1.76
C GLU A 131 14.03 -2.24 2.75
N PRO A 132 13.80 -0.93 2.60
CA PRO A 132 12.84 -0.20 3.43
C PRO A 132 11.42 -0.75 3.30
N VAL A 133 10.69 -0.84 4.42
CA VAL A 133 9.28 -1.26 4.45
C VAL A 133 8.36 -0.26 5.16
N ILE A 134 7.28 0.10 4.44
CA ILE A 134 6.24 1.01 4.91
C ILE A 134 4.98 0.21 5.27
N THR A 135 4.51 0.32 6.52
CA THR A 135 3.19 -0.19 6.89
C THR A 135 2.14 0.90 6.71
N ALA A 136 1.10 0.62 5.91
CA ALA A 136 0.17 1.63 5.44
C ALA A 136 -1.30 1.24 5.62
N THR A 137 -2.16 2.27 5.49
CA THR A 137 -3.63 2.25 5.54
C THR A 137 -4.21 1.89 6.90
N GLN A 138 -5.29 2.56 7.30
CA GLN A 138 -6.04 2.28 8.53
C GLN A 138 -5.21 2.27 9.83
N MET A 139 -4.06 2.97 9.86
CA MET A 139 -3.22 3.01 11.07
C MET A 139 -3.95 3.71 12.22
N LEU A 140 -4.62 4.84 11.94
CA LEU A 140 -5.35 5.64 12.92
C LEU A 140 -6.71 6.08 12.36
N LYS A 141 -7.40 5.20 11.62
CA LYS A 141 -8.60 5.51 10.82
C LYS A 141 -9.67 6.29 11.57
N SER A 142 -9.94 5.97 12.83
CA SER A 142 -10.91 6.66 13.68
C SER A 142 -10.59 8.15 13.83
N MET A 143 -9.33 8.55 13.69
CA MET A 143 -8.90 9.93 13.78
C MET A 143 -9.29 10.80 12.58
N VAL A 144 -9.88 10.22 11.54
CA VAL A 144 -10.60 10.98 10.51
C VAL A 144 -11.74 11.79 11.14
N GLU A 145 -12.45 11.21 12.11
CA GLU A 145 -13.63 11.82 12.75
C GLU A 145 -13.45 12.07 14.25
N SER A 146 -12.44 11.47 14.88
CA SER A 146 -12.17 11.55 16.31
C SER A 146 -10.86 12.28 16.63
N PRO A 147 -10.79 13.11 17.68
CA PRO A 147 -9.54 13.75 18.09
C PRO A 147 -8.54 12.81 18.77
N ARG A 148 -8.92 11.55 19.04
CA ARG A 148 -8.07 10.54 19.71
C ARG A 148 -8.23 9.17 19.05
N PRO A 149 -7.14 8.40 18.94
CA PRO A 149 -7.21 7.04 18.42
C PRO A 149 -7.78 6.08 19.46
N THR A 150 -8.27 4.96 18.97
CA THR A 150 -8.69 3.84 19.81
C THR A 150 -7.47 3.08 20.37
N ARG A 151 -7.69 2.26 21.41
CA ARG A 151 -6.63 1.39 21.94
C ARG A 151 -6.15 0.36 20.92
N ALA A 152 -7.05 -0.11 20.05
CA ALA A 152 -6.72 -1.06 18.99
C ALA A 152 -5.77 -0.44 17.95
N GLU A 153 -6.05 0.78 17.51
CA GLU A 153 -5.18 1.52 16.58
C GLU A 153 -3.82 1.86 17.19
N VAL A 154 -3.81 2.26 18.48
CA VAL A 154 -2.54 2.46 19.20
C VAL A 154 -1.71 1.18 19.23
N SER A 155 -2.35 0.04 19.54
CA SER A 155 -1.70 -1.27 19.50
C SER A 155 -1.21 -1.61 18.10
N ASP A 156 -1.99 -1.32 17.06
CA ASP A 156 -1.64 -1.62 15.67
C ASP A 156 -0.40 -0.86 15.21
N VAL A 157 -0.35 0.46 15.44
CA VAL A 157 0.83 1.30 15.17
C VAL A 157 2.05 0.78 15.94
N ALA A 158 1.92 0.52 17.23
CA ALA A 158 3.02 0.01 18.04
C ALA A 158 3.53 -1.34 17.52
N ASN A 159 2.64 -2.26 17.13
CA ASN A 159 3.03 -3.55 16.58
C ASN A 159 3.71 -3.42 15.21
N ALA A 160 3.28 -2.50 14.34
CA ALA A 160 3.97 -2.26 13.07
C ALA A 160 5.43 -1.82 13.28
N VAL A 161 5.67 -0.94 14.26
CA VAL A 161 7.03 -0.53 14.64
C VAL A 161 7.82 -1.70 15.25
N LEU A 162 7.22 -2.45 16.19
CA LEU A 162 7.86 -3.60 16.84
C LEU A 162 8.16 -4.76 15.88
N ASP A 163 7.35 -4.92 14.83
CA ASP A 163 7.59 -5.87 13.75
C ASP A 163 8.81 -5.49 12.90
N GLY A 164 9.26 -4.23 13.02
CA GLY A 164 10.44 -3.70 12.34
C GLY A 164 10.10 -2.93 11.07
N SER A 165 8.94 -2.26 10.99
CA SER A 165 8.65 -1.36 9.87
C SER A 165 9.52 -0.10 9.92
N ASP A 166 10.15 0.28 8.81
CA ASP A 166 10.96 1.50 8.72
C ASP A 166 10.11 2.78 8.73
N ALA A 167 8.89 2.70 8.20
CA ALA A 167 7.94 3.81 8.22
C ALA A 167 6.49 3.33 8.42
N VAL A 168 5.68 4.22 9.00
CA VAL A 168 4.23 4.07 9.15
C VAL A 168 3.53 5.22 8.44
N MET A 169 2.47 4.93 7.69
CA MET A 169 1.82 5.91 6.81
C MET A 169 0.38 6.24 7.27
N LEU A 170 0.06 7.53 7.33
CA LEU A 170 -1.32 8.01 7.45
C LEU A 170 -1.89 8.28 6.06
N SER A 171 -3.14 7.87 5.83
CA SER A 171 -3.84 8.00 4.56
C SER A 171 -4.90 9.09 4.66
N GLU A 172 -6.17 8.71 4.76
CA GLU A 172 -7.30 9.64 4.87
C GLU A 172 -7.24 10.50 6.13
N GLU A 173 -6.59 10.00 7.19
CA GLU A 173 -6.41 10.70 8.46
C GLU A 173 -5.78 12.09 8.27
N MET A 174 -4.85 12.22 7.31
CA MET A 174 -4.25 13.50 6.96
C MET A 174 -4.88 14.16 5.72
N ALA A 175 -5.27 13.36 4.73
CA ALA A 175 -5.72 13.89 3.44
C ALA A 175 -7.07 14.61 3.53
N VAL A 176 -8.01 14.07 4.31
CA VAL A 176 -9.40 14.57 4.41
C VAL A 176 -9.94 14.59 5.84
N GLY A 177 -9.19 14.08 6.82
CA GLY A 177 -9.63 13.98 8.21
C GLY A 177 -9.83 15.33 8.91
N ALA A 178 -10.68 15.34 9.93
CA ALA A 178 -10.96 16.51 10.75
C ALA A 178 -9.81 16.86 11.73
N TYR A 179 -8.88 15.93 11.97
CA TYR A 179 -7.80 16.09 12.95
C TYR A 179 -6.40 15.72 12.42
N PRO A 180 -5.97 16.24 11.24
CA PRO A 180 -4.78 15.75 10.54
C PRO A 180 -3.50 15.95 11.35
N VAL A 181 -3.30 17.13 11.94
CA VAL A 181 -2.13 17.43 12.80
C VAL A 181 -2.11 16.53 14.04
N ARG A 182 -3.27 16.24 14.64
CA ARG A 182 -3.34 15.38 15.82
C ARG A 182 -3.06 13.92 15.48
N ALA A 183 -3.46 13.46 14.28
CA ALA A 183 -3.14 12.12 13.81
C ALA A 183 -1.63 11.92 13.71
N VAL A 184 -0.91 12.90 13.15
CA VAL A 184 0.57 12.89 13.11
C VAL A 184 1.18 12.87 14.52
N GLN A 185 0.71 13.75 15.42
CA GLN A 185 1.21 13.80 16.80
C GLN A 185 0.88 12.52 17.60
N ALA A 186 -0.23 11.85 17.28
CA ALA A 186 -0.56 10.57 17.87
C ALA A 186 0.41 9.49 17.35
N MET A 187 0.60 9.40 16.03
CA MET A 187 1.52 8.47 15.40
C MET A 187 2.94 8.60 15.97
N ASP A 188 3.48 9.82 16.03
CA ASP A 188 4.83 10.10 16.58
C ASP A 188 4.96 9.67 18.05
N ARG A 189 3.96 9.97 18.89
CA ARG A 189 3.97 9.57 20.30
C ARG A 189 3.92 8.06 20.49
N ILE A 190 3.17 7.34 19.65
CA ILE A 190 3.09 5.88 19.72
C ILE A 190 4.40 5.26 19.24
N ALA A 191 4.97 5.74 18.14
CA ALA A 191 6.20 5.20 17.57
C ALA A 191 7.44 5.41 18.46
N ARG A 192 7.46 6.45 19.31
CA ARG A 192 8.55 6.73 20.25
C ARG A 192 8.44 6.02 21.61
N ALA A 193 7.27 5.47 21.94
CA ALA A 193 7.00 4.85 23.23
C ALA A 193 7.67 3.47 23.34
#